data_AF-A0A949ZA68-F1
#
_entry.id   AF-A0A949ZA68-F1
#
_cell.length_a   1.000
_cell.length_b   1.000
_cell.length_c   1.000
_cell.angle_alpha   90.00
_cell.angle_beta   90.00
_cell.angle_gamma   90.00
#
_symmetry.space_group_name_H-M   'P 1'
#
loop_
_entity.id
_entity.type
_entity.pdbx_description
1 polymer ?
#
loop_
_entity_poly.entity_id
_entity_poly.type
_entity_poly.pdbx_seq_one_letter_code
_entity_poly.pdbx_strand_id
1 'polypeptide(L)'
;MHTTSAIDHADDMTQTDDDAALEILDGGTDAGWRAAPGARAEYPVFIRNGTDDWHEIDVSIADPVDWVSIKPARLSIAPRAEARTTITFSVPRGTRIAAGDHELRIVLHDFEGTRFGQIVSSVNILPAYNLAMSLSLRGPLLRRGMVDGIVVRCRLINRGNDECSPLLRPDPDASLRFQAPLVRVPAGGDVAFDIEAQWTMDALPSYPRSFIIYGTYQGGEASAAIPWTEIAACLGTALPPLAIPEEFPGILPPRCIVSMAAAPQVERLGEQPAAVAPAVEALAPHASAVRVQINSAPAGHVVHGRRLHPWWPPIERFAGRLVVKPLPSLVAVAIAALVVIALLSQRMAQSPGPDPIGDFALLSHPSASHTARGRIPSISALHRRPSAARTHDGGEAAAVGLPHLPSPHQYYAVATPQRSAAQRPRLVASSGDAWRGWITHVSATNVKVYDPSQRAWRSFMLLPGFRSVYAARPRRQVALSDLRTGAAVQVLYSYIFGMRRAREIDLLSTR
;
A
#
# COMPACT_ATOMS: atom_id res chain seq x y z
N MET A 1 -44.58 -28.61 43.41
CA MET A 1 -43.95 -28.73 42.09
C MET A 1 -42.67 -27.90 42.11
N HIS A 2 -41.57 -28.54 41.71
CA HIS A 2 -40.21 -28.02 41.71
C HIS A 2 -40.04 -26.74 40.88
N THR A 3 -39.21 -25.82 41.35
CA THR A 3 -38.12 -25.23 40.55
C THR A 3 -37.13 -24.50 41.47
N THR A 4 -35.97 -25.11 41.60
CA THR A 4 -34.73 -24.59 42.18
C THR A 4 -34.13 -23.58 41.20
N SER A 5 -33.83 -22.36 41.64
CA SER A 5 -33.03 -21.39 40.87
C SER A 5 -31.68 -21.26 41.58
N ALA A 6 -30.67 -21.88 41.00
CA ALA A 6 -29.28 -21.69 41.34
C ALA A 6 -28.80 -20.39 40.69
N ILE A 7 -28.34 -19.46 41.52
CA ILE A 7 -27.60 -18.27 41.11
C ILE A 7 -26.13 -18.65 41.26
N ASP A 8 -25.48 -18.97 40.14
CA ASP A 8 -24.02 -19.07 40.05
C ASP A 8 -23.44 -17.66 40.23
N HIS A 9 -22.92 -17.39 41.43
CA HIS A 9 -21.94 -16.33 41.65
C HIS A 9 -20.61 -16.83 41.08
N ALA A 10 -20.22 -16.30 39.92
CA ALA A 10 -18.84 -16.31 39.49
C ALA A 10 -18.06 -15.37 40.43
N ASP A 11 -17.49 -15.93 41.49
CA ASP A 11 -16.42 -15.31 42.26
C ASP A 11 -15.26 -15.03 41.30
N ASP A 12 -15.16 -13.76 40.90
CA ASP A 12 -13.98 -13.17 40.30
C ASP A 12 -12.87 -13.24 41.36
N MET A 13 -12.10 -14.33 41.34
CA MET A 13 -10.86 -14.49 42.11
C MET A 13 -9.82 -13.48 41.59
N THR A 14 -9.97 -12.22 41.96
CA THR A 14 -8.85 -11.30 42.08
C THR A 14 -8.04 -11.75 43.29
N GLN A 15 -7.24 -12.79 43.10
CA GLN A 15 -6.22 -13.23 44.04
C GLN A 15 -5.37 -11.99 44.36
N THR A 16 -5.48 -11.49 45.59
CA THR A 16 -4.74 -10.32 46.07
C THR A 16 -3.25 -10.61 45.94
N ASP A 17 -2.59 -9.90 45.03
CA ASP A 17 -1.17 -9.95 44.64
C ASP A 17 -0.18 -9.63 45.78
N ASP A 18 -0.62 -9.59 47.04
CA ASP A 18 0.15 -9.11 48.19
C ASP A 18 1.23 -10.12 48.69
N ASP A 19 1.26 -11.33 48.13
CA ASP A 19 2.24 -12.39 48.46
C ASP A 19 3.29 -12.63 47.35
N ALA A 20 3.53 -11.67 46.45
CA ALA A 20 4.58 -11.81 45.45
C ALA A 20 5.97 -11.87 46.10
N ALA A 21 6.60 -13.05 46.07
CA ALA A 21 7.92 -13.31 46.65
C ALA A 21 9.04 -12.43 46.06
N LEU A 22 8.87 -11.95 44.83
CA LEU A 22 9.82 -11.11 44.12
C LEU A 22 9.12 -9.83 43.65
N GLU A 23 9.73 -8.69 43.93
CA GLU A 23 9.27 -7.40 43.47
C GLU A 23 10.22 -6.86 42.42
N ILE A 24 9.68 -6.27 41.37
CA ILE A 24 10.49 -5.69 40.31
C ILE A 24 10.39 -4.17 40.38
N LEU A 25 11.54 -3.55 40.57
CA LEU A 25 11.70 -2.11 40.67
C LEU A 25 12.05 -1.61 39.27
N ASP A 26 11.08 -0.99 38.60
CA ASP A 26 11.35 -0.32 37.33
C ASP A 26 12.39 0.79 37.57
N GLY A 27 13.51 0.73 36.85
CA GLY A 27 14.69 1.55 37.06
C GLY A 27 14.52 3.04 36.77
N GLY A 28 13.27 3.51 36.63
CA GLY A 28 12.92 4.92 36.62
C GLY A 28 13.48 5.66 35.41
N THR A 29 12.65 5.74 34.38
CA THR A 29 12.55 6.99 33.64
C THR A 29 11.07 7.32 33.58
N ASP A 30 10.65 8.40 34.23
CA ASP A 30 9.28 8.95 34.10
C ASP A 30 8.88 9.15 32.62
N ALA A 31 9.87 9.20 31.72
CA ALA A 31 9.72 9.34 30.28
C ALA A 31 9.37 8.04 29.51
N GLY A 32 9.27 6.89 30.18
CA GLY A 32 9.06 5.56 29.58
C GLY A 32 10.29 5.03 28.84
N TRP A 33 10.30 3.73 28.50
CA TRP A 33 11.37 3.14 27.70
C TRP A 33 11.25 3.61 26.25
N ARG A 34 12.37 4.10 25.68
CA ARG A 34 12.45 4.60 24.30
C ARG A 34 13.56 3.91 23.54
N ALA A 35 13.30 3.57 22.28
CA ALA A 35 14.33 3.03 21.39
C ALA A 35 14.25 3.66 19.99
N ALA A 36 15.38 4.15 19.50
CA ALA A 36 15.51 4.70 18.16
C ALA A 36 15.97 3.61 17.16
N PRO A 37 15.36 3.50 15.98
CA PRO A 37 15.83 2.59 14.93
C PRO A 37 17.31 2.82 14.57
N GLY A 38 18.11 1.76 14.62
CA GLY A 38 19.54 1.77 14.35
C GLY A 38 20.42 2.26 15.50
N ALA A 39 19.83 2.60 16.66
CA ALA A 39 20.55 2.89 17.88
C ALA A 39 20.36 1.74 18.89
N ARG A 40 21.31 1.64 19.81
CA ARG A 40 21.22 0.74 20.96
C ARG A 40 20.80 1.54 22.18
N ALA A 41 19.78 1.07 22.90
CA ALA A 41 19.36 1.66 24.17
C ALA A 41 19.41 0.61 25.27
N GLU A 42 19.87 0.98 26.47
CA GLU A 42 20.04 0.08 27.61
C GLU A 42 19.30 0.61 28.83
N TYR A 43 18.50 -0.24 29.46
CA TYR A 43 17.70 0.10 30.63
C TYR A 43 17.99 -0.89 31.76
N PRO A 44 18.46 -0.41 32.93
CA PRO A 44 18.62 -1.26 34.08
C PRO A 44 17.25 -1.63 34.68
N VAL A 45 17.09 -2.90 35.03
CA VAL A 45 15.95 -3.41 35.81
C VAL A 45 16.49 -4.03 37.08
N PHE A 46 15.88 -3.66 38.20
CA PHE A 46 16.28 -4.12 39.52
C PHE A 46 15.22 -5.07 40.06
N ILE A 47 15.63 -6.23 40.52
CA ILE A 47 14.75 -7.28 41.05
C ILE A 47 15.13 -7.48 42.51
N ARG A 48 14.14 -7.30 43.40
CA ARG A 48 14.33 -7.44 44.84
C ARG A 48 13.71 -8.73 45.32
N ASN A 49 14.48 -9.49 46.09
CA ASN A 49 13.98 -10.67 46.78
C ASN A 49 13.28 -10.24 48.08
N GLY A 50 11.97 -10.48 48.15
CA GLY A 50 11.15 -10.19 49.34
C GLY A 50 11.17 -11.29 50.40
N THR A 51 11.80 -12.44 50.14
CA THR A 51 11.81 -13.61 51.02
C THR A 51 13.08 -13.71 51.85
N ASP A 52 13.07 -14.66 52.80
CA ASP A 52 14.22 -15.02 53.63
C ASP A 52 15.04 -16.19 53.02
N ASP A 53 14.66 -16.66 51.82
CA ASP A 53 15.30 -17.76 51.10
C ASP A 53 16.10 -17.26 49.89
N TRP A 54 17.04 -18.08 49.43
CA TRP A 54 17.76 -17.83 48.17
C TRP A 54 16.88 -18.17 46.97
N HIS A 55 16.88 -17.29 45.96
CA HIS A 55 16.20 -17.56 44.69
C HIS A 55 17.16 -17.51 43.51
N GLU A 56 17.12 -18.57 42.70
CA GLU A 56 17.69 -18.57 41.35
C GLU A 56 16.57 -18.32 40.36
N ILE A 57 16.68 -17.26 39.57
CA ILE A 57 15.64 -16.82 38.64
C ILE A 57 16.16 -16.71 37.21
N ASP A 58 15.28 -16.98 36.26
CA ASP A 58 15.44 -16.71 34.84
C ASP A 58 14.51 -15.56 34.44
N VAL A 59 15.09 -14.54 33.82
CA VAL A 59 14.42 -13.33 33.34
C VAL A 59 14.27 -13.45 31.83
N SER A 60 13.04 -13.59 31.36
CA SER A 60 12.73 -13.79 29.95
C SER A 60 11.69 -12.80 29.43
N ILE A 61 11.58 -12.69 28.11
CA ILE A 61 10.54 -11.90 27.43
C ILE A 61 9.44 -12.88 27.03
N ALA A 62 8.20 -12.62 27.45
CA ALA A 62 7.07 -13.53 27.22
C ALA A 62 6.86 -13.82 25.72
N ASP A 63 6.94 -12.77 24.90
CA ASP A 63 6.84 -12.82 23.45
C ASP A 63 8.21 -12.48 22.86
N PRO A 64 9.03 -13.50 22.49
CA PRO A 64 10.41 -13.27 22.07
C PRO A 64 10.46 -12.36 20.84
N VAL A 65 11.13 -11.23 21.03
CA VAL A 65 11.41 -10.25 19.98
C VAL A 65 12.92 -10.17 19.78
N ASP A 66 13.35 -10.21 18.52
CA ASP A 66 14.78 -10.27 18.18
C ASP A 66 15.52 -8.94 18.33
N TRP A 67 14.78 -7.86 18.59
CA TRP A 67 15.31 -6.52 18.83
C TRP A 67 15.44 -6.18 20.33
N VAL A 68 15.16 -7.13 21.22
CA VAL A 68 15.35 -6.97 22.67
C VAL A 68 16.20 -8.12 23.22
N SER A 69 17.10 -7.81 24.15
CA SER A 69 17.88 -8.83 24.86
C SER A 69 18.06 -8.46 26.33
N ILE A 70 18.15 -9.46 27.19
CA ILE A 70 18.30 -9.29 28.64
C ILE A 70 19.64 -9.89 29.07
N LYS A 71 20.45 -9.11 29.81
CA LYS A 71 21.75 -9.56 30.31
C LYS A 71 22.06 -9.04 31.72
N PRO A 72 22.46 -9.92 32.66
CA PRO A 72 22.32 -11.39 32.58
C PRO A 72 20.84 -11.80 32.63
N ALA A 73 20.47 -12.87 31.90
CA ALA A 73 19.11 -13.42 31.96
C ALA A 73 18.91 -14.27 33.23
N ARG A 74 19.97 -14.89 33.76
CA ARG A 74 19.92 -15.67 34.99
C ARG A 74 20.53 -14.90 36.15
N LEU A 75 19.83 -14.88 37.27
CA LEU A 75 20.24 -14.19 38.49
C LEU A 75 20.11 -15.13 39.68
N SER A 76 21.07 -15.03 40.61
CA SER A 76 20.95 -15.61 41.95
C SER A 76 20.82 -14.46 42.93
N ILE A 77 19.71 -14.41 43.67
CA ILE A 77 19.37 -13.30 44.56
C ILE A 77 19.30 -13.82 45.99
N ALA A 78 20.18 -13.29 46.83
CA ALA A 78 20.19 -13.59 48.25
C ALA A 78 18.90 -13.11 48.94
N PRO A 79 18.56 -13.66 50.12
CA PRO A 79 17.48 -13.16 50.95
C PRO A 79 17.54 -11.64 51.14
N ARG A 80 16.41 -10.95 50.97
CA ARG A 80 16.30 -9.48 51.12
C ARG A 80 17.25 -8.65 50.25
N ALA A 81 17.93 -9.25 49.28
CA ALA A 81 18.88 -8.57 48.41
C ALA A 81 18.23 -8.10 47.10
N GLU A 82 18.96 -7.25 46.39
CA GLU A 82 18.59 -6.74 45.07
C GLU A 82 19.60 -7.22 44.04
N ALA A 83 19.11 -7.63 42.87
CA ALA A 83 19.93 -7.98 41.72
C ALA A 83 19.57 -7.10 40.52
N ARG A 84 20.54 -6.87 39.65
CA ARG A 84 20.39 -6.02 38.47
C ARG A 84 20.49 -6.85 37.20
N THR A 85 19.56 -6.64 36.28
CA THR A 85 19.68 -7.04 34.88
C THR A 85 19.57 -5.82 33.96
N THR A 86 20.08 -5.92 32.74
CA THR A 86 20.01 -4.85 31.75
C THR A 86 19.22 -5.34 30.55
N ILE A 87 18.17 -4.59 30.19
CA ILE A 87 17.43 -4.77 28.95
C ILE A 87 18.11 -3.91 27.89
N THR A 88 18.52 -4.54 26.79
CA THR A 88 19.07 -3.87 25.62
C THR A 88 18.08 -3.90 24.47
N PHE A 89 17.70 -2.73 23.98
CA PHE A 89 16.94 -2.54 22.74
C PHE A 89 17.90 -2.31 21.56
N SER A 90 17.79 -3.11 20.51
CA SER A 90 18.55 -3.03 19.26
C SER A 90 17.59 -3.05 18.06
N VAL A 91 16.83 -1.97 17.91
CA VAL A 91 15.81 -1.85 16.86
C VAL A 91 16.49 -1.73 15.49
N PRO A 92 16.32 -2.65 14.53
CA PRO A 92 16.91 -2.52 13.20
C PRO A 92 16.44 -1.25 12.47
N ARG A 93 17.31 -0.68 11.63
CA ARG A 93 16.89 0.34 10.66
C ARG A 93 15.99 -0.32 9.61
N GLY A 94 14.83 0.26 9.34
CA GLY A 94 13.93 -0.19 8.28
C GLY A 94 12.49 -0.23 8.75
N THR A 95 11.71 -1.11 8.13
CA THR A 95 10.25 -1.11 8.19
C THR A 95 9.69 -2.26 9.03
N ARG A 96 10.58 -3.07 9.63
CA ARG A 96 10.22 -4.33 10.28
C ARG A 96 9.44 -4.13 11.59
N ILE A 97 9.72 -3.04 12.29
CA ILE A 97 9.10 -2.71 13.57
C ILE A 97 8.52 -1.31 13.41
N ALA A 98 7.20 -1.19 13.45
CA ALA A 98 6.51 0.08 13.34
C ALA A 98 6.90 1.05 14.47
N ALA A 99 6.89 2.35 14.20
CA ALA A 99 6.99 3.36 15.23
C ALA A 99 5.75 3.34 16.15
N GLY A 100 5.89 3.91 17.35
CA GLY A 100 4.81 3.98 18.35
C GLY A 100 5.07 3.11 19.58
N ASP A 101 4.03 2.88 20.36
CA ASP A 101 4.12 2.15 21.63
C ASP A 101 3.97 0.65 21.42
N HIS A 102 4.86 -0.13 22.02
CA HIS A 102 4.86 -1.58 22.00
C HIS A 102 4.83 -2.10 23.43
N GLU A 103 3.92 -3.01 23.74
CA GLU A 103 3.90 -3.69 25.04
C GLU A 103 5.05 -4.70 25.10
N LEU A 104 5.92 -4.56 26.10
CA LEU A 104 6.93 -5.55 26.45
C LEU A 104 6.57 -6.21 27.78
N ARG A 105 6.44 -7.53 27.75
CA ARG A 105 6.19 -8.34 28.93
C ARG A 105 7.44 -9.11 29.34
N ILE A 106 7.94 -8.82 30.54
CA ILE A 106 9.08 -9.50 31.15
C ILE A 106 8.52 -10.45 32.19
N VAL A 107 8.97 -11.70 32.16
CA VAL A 107 8.51 -12.74 33.07
C VAL A 107 9.69 -13.24 33.88
N LEU A 108 9.47 -13.43 35.17
CA LEU A 108 10.42 -14.07 36.07
C LEU A 108 9.98 -15.51 36.30
N HIS A 109 10.88 -16.44 36.03
CA HIS A 109 10.70 -17.86 36.33
C HIS A 109 11.73 -18.31 37.36
N ASP A 110 11.39 -19.29 38.19
CA ASP A 110 12.40 -20.09 38.86
C ASP A 110 13.07 -21.06 37.86
N PHE A 111 14.04 -21.83 38.35
CA PHE A 111 14.70 -22.85 37.54
C PHE A 111 13.79 -24.05 37.18
N GLU A 112 12.70 -24.25 37.93
CA GLU A 112 11.70 -25.29 37.68
C GLU A 112 10.64 -24.85 36.64
N GLY A 113 10.68 -23.58 36.22
CA GLY A 113 9.75 -22.95 35.27
C GLY A 113 8.54 -22.28 35.93
N THR A 114 8.41 -22.35 37.25
CA THR A 114 7.36 -21.67 38.03
C THR A 114 7.50 -20.17 37.87
N ARG A 115 6.41 -19.50 37.55
CA ARG A 115 6.39 -18.06 37.36
C ARG A 115 6.30 -17.34 38.71
N PHE A 116 7.28 -16.48 39.00
CA PHE A 116 7.28 -15.62 40.19
C PHE A 116 6.53 -14.31 39.99
N GLY A 117 6.59 -13.75 38.78
CA GLY A 117 6.03 -12.41 38.53
C GLY A 117 6.14 -12.00 37.07
N GLN A 118 5.54 -10.86 36.74
CA GLN A 118 5.70 -10.22 35.43
C GLN A 118 5.75 -8.69 35.57
N ILE A 119 6.49 -8.03 34.68
CA ILE A 119 6.29 -6.62 34.37
C ILE A 119 5.67 -6.52 32.99
N VAL A 120 4.69 -5.63 32.88
CA VAL A 120 4.22 -5.11 31.60
C VAL A 120 4.67 -3.66 31.50
N SER A 121 5.48 -3.34 30.51
CA SER A 121 5.97 -1.98 30.27
C SER A 121 5.75 -1.58 28.81
N SER A 122 5.55 -0.29 28.57
CA SER A 122 5.43 0.26 27.22
C SER A 122 6.78 0.75 26.71
N VAL A 123 7.17 0.29 25.53
CA VAL A 123 8.36 0.72 24.80
C VAL A 123 7.94 1.60 23.64
N ASN A 124 8.31 2.87 23.67
CA ASN A 124 8.08 3.79 22.55
C ASN A 124 9.21 3.66 21.52
N ILE A 125 8.91 3.06 20.37
CA ILE A 125 9.79 2.99 19.22
C ILE A 125 9.68 4.31 18.45
N LEU A 126 10.78 5.05 18.40
CA LEU A 126 10.80 6.36 17.76
C LEU A 126 10.63 6.25 16.24
N PRO A 127 9.96 7.24 15.61
CA PRO A 127 9.83 7.27 14.17
C PRO A 127 11.19 7.54 13.51
N ALA A 128 11.47 6.79 12.46
CA ALA A 128 12.61 6.95 11.58
C ALA A 128 12.11 7.02 10.14
N TYR A 129 12.40 8.12 9.47
CA TYR A 129 11.97 8.38 8.09
C TYR A 129 13.14 8.20 7.13
N ASN A 130 12.90 7.52 6.01
CA ASN A 130 13.87 7.38 4.93
C ASN A 130 13.11 7.32 3.61
N LEU A 131 13.01 8.46 2.94
CA LEU A 131 12.23 8.59 1.71
C LEU A 131 13.15 8.59 0.50
N ALA A 132 12.87 7.74 -0.48
CA ALA A 132 13.50 7.79 -1.78
C ALA A 132 12.48 8.32 -2.80
N MET A 133 12.92 9.24 -3.67
CA MET A 133 12.10 9.82 -4.72
C MET A 133 12.66 9.44 -6.09
N SER A 134 11.77 9.20 -7.06
CA SER A 134 12.13 9.05 -8.47
C SER A 134 11.08 9.72 -9.34
N LEU A 135 11.52 10.31 -10.44
CA LEU A 135 10.67 10.98 -11.41
C LEU A 135 10.74 10.26 -12.76
N SER A 136 9.62 10.26 -13.47
CA SER A 136 9.55 9.78 -14.85
C SER A 136 8.57 10.62 -15.64
N LEU A 137 8.94 11.02 -16.85
CA LEU A 137 8.05 11.81 -17.70
C LEU A 137 6.92 10.94 -18.25
N ARG A 138 5.67 11.39 -18.12
CA ARG A 138 4.49 10.71 -18.68
C ARG A 138 4.12 11.25 -20.05
N GLY A 139 4.32 12.55 -20.27
CA GLY A 139 4.05 13.21 -21.54
C GLY A 139 3.68 14.69 -21.38
N PRO A 140 3.19 15.32 -22.46
CA PRO A 140 2.73 16.70 -22.42
C PRO A 140 1.44 16.86 -21.62
N LEU A 141 1.30 17.97 -20.91
CA LEU A 141 0.03 18.44 -20.39
C LEU A 141 -0.70 19.19 -21.50
N LEU A 142 -1.84 18.65 -21.95
CA LEU A 142 -2.64 19.27 -23.01
C LEU A 142 -3.86 19.98 -22.42
N ARG A 143 -4.04 21.26 -22.74
CA ARG A 143 -5.25 22.01 -22.44
C ARG A 143 -5.76 22.70 -23.69
N ARG A 144 -7.04 22.46 -24.02
CA ARG A 144 -7.71 23.02 -25.22
C ARG A 144 -6.95 22.71 -26.52
N GLY A 145 -6.32 21.54 -26.60
CA GLY A 145 -5.54 21.11 -27.78
C GLY A 145 -4.15 21.75 -27.90
N MET A 146 -3.74 22.60 -26.96
CA MET A 146 -2.40 23.18 -26.89
C MET A 146 -1.59 22.57 -25.75
N VAL A 147 -0.27 22.57 -25.89
CA VAL A 147 0.66 22.09 -24.86
C VAL A 147 0.82 23.19 -23.82
N ASP A 148 0.30 22.93 -22.63
CA ASP A 148 0.27 23.86 -21.49
C ASP A 148 1.36 23.54 -20.46
N GLY A 149 2.04 22.40 -20.60
CA GLY A 149 3.02 21.95 -19.62
C GLY A 149 3.48 20.51 -19.84
N ILE A 150 3.91 19.88 -18.75
CA ILE A 150 4.30 18.48 -18.68
C ILE A 150 3.59 17.76 -17.54
N VAL A 151 3.40 16.45 -17.72
CA VAL A 151 2.93 15.55 -16.67
C VAL A 151 4.09 14.64 -16.27
N VAL A 152 4.50 14.72 -15.01
CA VAL A 152 5.60 13.93 -14.45
C VAL A 152 5.04 12.96 -13.43
N ARG A 153 5.36 11.67 -13.57
CA ARG A 153 5.04 10.67 -12.55
C ARG A 153 6.13 10.65 -11.50
N CYS A 154 5.77 11.02 -10.29
CA CYS A 154 6.61 10.92 -9.11
C CYS A 154 6.32 9.61 -8.38
N ARG A 155 7.36 8.86 -8.02
CA ARG A 155 7.27 7.69 -7.15
C ARG A 155 8.10 7.94 -5.90
N LEU A 156 7.43 7.84 -4.76
CA LEU A 156 8.01 7.92 -3.42
C LEU A 156 8.05 6.53 -2.81
N ILE A 157 9.17 6.18 -2.20
CA ILE A 157 9.36 4.90 -1.51
C ILE A 157 9.80 5.24 -0.08
N ASN A 158 8.99 4.87 0.91
CA ASN A 158 9.31 5.08 2.31
C ASN A 158 9.95 3.82 2.89
N ARG A 159 11.24 3.89 3.21
CA ARG A 159 12.02 2.84 3.88
C ARG A 159 12.04 3.00 5.40
N GLY A 160 11.32 3.99 5.92
CA GLY A 160 11.15 4.25 7.34
C GLY A 160 10.11 3.34 8.01
N ASN A 161 10.04 3.40 9.34
CA ASN A 161 9.09 2.62 10.15
C ASN A 161 7.79 3.36 10.49
N ASP A 162 7.59 4.57 9.98
CA ASP A 162 6.36 5.34 10.20
C ASP A 162 5.82 5.94 8.89
N GLU A 163 4.54 6.31 8.86
CA GLU A 163 3.91 7.01 7.75
C GLU A 163 4.56 8.38 7.53
N CYS A 164 4.85 8.72 6.27
CA CYS A 164 5.46 9.99 5.91
C CYS A 164 4.53 10.81 5.00
N SER A 165 4.36 12.10 5.31
CA SER A 165 3.61 13.06 4.47
C SER A 165 4.54 14.16 3.97
N PRO A 166 5.33 13.91 2.90
CA PRO A 166 6.30 14.89 2.43
C PRO A 166 5.61 16.11 1.83
N LEU A 167 6.13 17.30 2.14
CA LEU A 167 5.74 18.53 1.47
C LEU A 167 6.57 18.67 0.18
N LEU A 168 5.90 18.52 -0.95
CA LEU A 168 6.53 18.58 -2.27
C LEU A 168 6.64 20.02 -2.75
N ARG A 169 7.83 20.41 -3.21
CA ARG A 169 8.13 21.72 -3.75
C ARG A 169 8.93 21.57 -5.06
N PRO A 170 8.61 22.34 -6.11
CA PRO A 170 9.46 22.39 -7.28
C PRO A 170 10.74 23.18 -6.97
N ASP A 171 11.71 23.06 -7.85
CA ASP A 171 12.82 24.01 -7.94
C ASP A 171 12.28 25.45 -8.10
N PRO A 172 12.68 26.42 -7.25
CA PRO A 172 12.25 27.81 -7.37
C PRO A 172 12.62 28.47 -8.71
N ASP A 173 13.65 27.98 -9.39
CA ASP A 173 14.12 28.54 -10.67
C ASP A 173 13.30 28.05 -11.88
N ALA A 174 12.28 27.22 -11.67
CA ALA A 174 11.50 26.65 -12.76
C ALA A 174 10.49 27.66 -13.32
N SER A 175 10.51 27.85 -14.64
CA SER A 175 9.46 28.48 -15.45
C SER A 175 8.13 27.69 -15.47
N LEU A 176 7.86 26.95 -14.39
CA LEU A 176 6.79 25.97 -14.26
C LEU A 176 6.01 26.20 -12.96
N ARG A 177 4.70 26.41 -13.08
CA ARG A 177 3.74 26.33 -11.98
C ARG A 177 3.49 24.86 -11.64
N PHE A 178 3.75 24.52 -10.39
CA PHE A 178 3.65 23.18 -9.86
C PHE A 178 2.37 23.01 -9.06
N GLN A 179 1.60 21.97 -9.37
CA GLN A 179 0.47 21.53 -8.54
C GLN A 179 0.68 20.08 -8.17
N ALA A 180 1.14 19.82 -6.95
CA ALA A 180 1.22 18.47 -6.39
C ALA A 180 0.09 18.19 -5.40
N PRO A 181 -0.42 16.95 -5.40
CA PRO A 181 -1.33 16.50 -4.36
C PRO A 181 -0.60 16.38 -3.02
N LEU A 182 -1.36 16.44 -1.92
CA LEU A 182 -0.90 15.97 -0.62
C LEU A 182 -0.83 14.43 -0.68
N VAL A 183 0.33 13.87 -0.35
CA VAL A 183 0.58 12.42 -0.46
C VAL A 183 1.00 11.88 0.91
N ARG A 184 0.40 10.74 1.28
CA ARG A 184 0.81 9.94 2.44
C ARG A 184 1.50 8.69 1.93
N VAL A 185 2.70 8.41 2.42
CA VAL A 185 3.50 7.25 2.04
C VAL A 185 3.62 6.32 3.26
N PRO A 186 2.94 5.16 3.25
CA PRO A 186 2.93 4.26 4.41
C PRO A 186 4.34 3.73 4.70
N ALA A 187 4.59 3.34 5.96
CA ALA A 187 5.85 2.72 6.37
C ALA A 187 6.16 1.49 5.50
N GLY A 188 7.36 1.45 4.91
CA GLY A 188 7.77 0.37 4.00
C GLY A 188 7.05 0.31 2.65
N GLY A 189 6.14 1.26 2.38
CA GLY A 189 5.37 1.29 1.15
C GLY A 189 5.94 2.21 0.08
N ASP A 190 5.32 2.14 -1.08
CA ASP A 190 5.55 3.07 -2.18
C ASP A 190 4.24 3.66 -2.70
N VAL A 191 4.31 4.92 -3.12
CA VAL A 191 3.19 5.63 -3.72
C VAL A 191 3.68 6.31 -4.98
N ALA A 192 2.88 6.20 -6.05
CA ALA A 192 3.15 6.87 -7.31
C ALA A 192 1.94 7.69 -7.74
N PHE A 193 2.20 8.93 -8.11
CA PHE A 193 1.18 9.91 -8.50
C PHE A 193 1.73 10.79 -9.62
N ASP A 194 0.82 11.40 -10.36
CA ASP A 194 1.17 12.28 -11.46
C ASP A 194 1.15 13.73 -10.96
N ILE A 195 2.13 14.52 -11.40
CA ILE A 195 2.32 15.93 -11.07
C ILE A 195 2.15 16.71 -12.36
N GLU A 196 1.28 17.72 -12.32
CA GLU A 196 1.10 18.67 -13.41
C GLU A 196 2.03 19.86 -13.19
N ALA A 197 2.93 20.10 -14.14
CA ALA A 197 3.78 21.27 -14.18
C ALA A 197 3.40 22.11 -15.40
N GLN A 198 2.80 23.27 -15.17
CA GLN A 198 2.27 24.18 -16.20
C GLN A 198 3.29 25.27 -16.51
N TRP A 199 3.41 25.67 -17.77
CA TRP A 199 4.25 26.79 -18.15
C TRP A 199 3.74 28.11 -17.54
N THR A 200 4.66 28.92 -17.03
CA THR A 200 4.33 30.33 -16.76
C THR A 200 4.63 31.17 -17.99
N MET A 201 3.61 31.87 -18.50
CA MET A 201 3.75 32.75 -19.68
C MET A 201 4.85 33.81 -19.50
N ASP A 202 5.10 34.23 -18.27
CA ASP A 202 6.10 35.25 -17.94
C ASP A 202 7.54 34.72 -17.95
N ALA A 203 7.74 33.39 -17.92
CA ALA A 203 9.04 32.73 -17.81
C ALA A 203 9.41 31.92 -19.08
N LEU A 204 8.80 32.25 -20.22
CA LEU A 204 9.14 31.69 -21.54
C LEU A 204 10.55 31.99 -22.10
N PRO A 205 11.42 32.90 -21.57
CA PRO A 205 12.71 33.12 -22.22
C PRO A 205 13.78 32.05 -21.92
N SER A 206 13.56 31.14 -20.96
CA SER A 206 14.51 30.04 -20.71
C SER A 206 13.85 28.78 -20.16
N TYR A 207 14.17 27.65 -20.79
CA TYR A 207 13.91 26.35 -20.19
C TYR A 207 14.95 26.06 -19.10
N PRO A 208 14.56 25.44 -17.97
CA PRO A 208 15.52 25.08 -16.93
C PRO A 208 16.47 24.00 -17.44
N ARG A 209 17.61 23.80 -16.78
CA ARG A 209 18.54 22.69 -17.11
C ARG A 209 17.99 21.32 -16.71
N SER A 210 17.18 21.30 -15.66
CA SER A 210 16.55 20.10 -15.12
C SER A 210 15.24 20.48 -14.45
N PHE A 211 14.29 19.54 -14.44
CA PHE A 211 13.11 19.61 -13.61
C PHE A 211 13.38 18.86 -12.31
N ILE A 212 13.49 19.60 -11.20
CA ILE A 212 13.78 19.03 -9.87
C ILE A 212 12.55 19.17 -8.98
N ILE A 213 12.26 18.11 -8.23
CA ILE A 213 11.26 18.12 -7.15
C ILE A 213 11.97 17.77 -5.85
N TYR A 214 11.68 18.58 -4.83
CA TYR A 214 12.09 18.37 -3.45
C TYR A 214 10.88 17.91 -2.64
N GLY A 215 11.09 16.96 -1.73
CA GLY A 215 10.09 16.44 -0.81
C GLY A 215 10.65 16.51 0.60
N THR A 216 10.30 17.57 1.33
CA THR A 216 10.73 17.76 2.72
C THR A 216 9.87 16.92 3.65
N TYR A 217 10.48 16.22 4.59
CA TYR A 217 9.81 15.42 5.62
C TYR A 217 10.50 15.58 6.98
N GLN A 218 9.92 15.00 8.03
CA GLN A 218 10.51 15.11 9.37
C GLN A 218 11.90 14.48 9.40
N GLY A 219 12.93 15.29 9.64
CA GLY A 219 14.32 14.83 9.74
C GLY A 219 15.07 14.67 8.40
N GLY A 220 14.50 15.08 7.26
CA GLY A 220 15.24 15.01 5.99
C GLY A 220 14.51 15.58 4.77
N GLU A 221 15.16 15.41 3.63
CA GLU A 221 14.65 15.80 2.32
C GLU A 221 14.98 14.71 1.30
N ALA A 222 14.01 14.40 0.43
CA ALA A 222 14.23 13.57 -0.75
C ALA A 222 14.09 14.44 -1.99
N SER A 223 14.99 14.27 -2.95
CA SER A 223 14.93 15.00 -4.21
C SER A 223 15.11 14.06 -5.39
N ALA A 224 14.52 14.42 -6.52
CA ALA A 224 14.76 13.75 -7.79
C ALA A 224 14.68 14.76 -8.94
N ALA A 225 15.43 14.47 -10.00
CA ALA A 225 15.58 15.36 -11.14
C ALA A 225 15.37 14.61 -12.46
N ILE A 226 14.78 15.29 -13.45
CA ILE A 226 14.79 14.87 -14.85
C ILE A 226 15.57 15.92 -15.64
N PRO A 227 16.65 15.55 -16.35
CA PRO A 227 17.35 16.48 -17.24
C PRO A 227 16.41 17.06 -18.29
N TRP A 228 16.52 18.36 -18.57
CA TRP A 228 15.65 19.00 -19.55
C TRP A 228 15.80 18.45 -20.97
N THR A 229 16.99 17.96 -21.31
CA THR A 229 17.27 17.28 -22.57
C THR A 229 16.38 16.06 -22.79
N GLU A 230 16.07 15.30 -21.74
CA GLU A 230 15.15 14.16 -21.80
C GLU A 230 13.70 14.62 -22.00
N ILE A 231 13.32 15.71 -21.31
CA ILE A 231 11.99 16.31 -21.46
C ILE A 231 11.80 16.83 -22.88
N ALA A 232 12.75 17.58 -23.39
CA ALA A 232 12.74 18.11 -24.76
C ALA A 232 12.69 16.99 -25.80
N ALA A 233 13.48 15.92 -25.62
CA ALA A 233 13.47 14.77 -26.53
C ALA A 233 12.11 14.05 -26.55
N CYS A 234 11.43 13.96 -25.40
CA CYS A 234 10.12 13.32 -25.30
C CYS A 234 8.99 14.19 -25.88
N LEU A 235 9.05 15.51 -25.67
CA LEU A 235 8.06 16.45 -26.20
C LEU A 235 8.24 16.68 -27.71
N GLY A 236 9.46 16.63 -28.23
CA GLY A 236 9.76 16.84 -29.64
C GLY A 236 9.19 18.17 -30.15
N THR A 237 8.36 18.12 -31.19
CA THR A 237 7.72 19.31 -31.78
C THR A 237 6.59 19.91 -30.94
N ALA A 238 6.23 19.27 -29.83
CA ALA A 238 5.23 19.77 -28.89
C ALA A 238 5.81 20.83 -27.94
N LEU A 239 7.13 20.96 -27.88
CA LEU A 239 7.80 21.98 -27.08
C LEU A 239 7.55 23.36 -27.72
N PRO A 240 7.09 24.38 -26.95
CA PRO A 240 6.99 25.73 -27.47
C PRO A 240 8.36 26.16 -28.03
N PRO A 241 8.42 26.83 -29.20
CA PRO A 241 9.67 27.44 -29.61
C PRO A 241 10.08 28.41 -28.52
N LEU A 242 11.34 28.30 -28.05
CA LEU A 242 11.91 29.38 -27.26
C LEU A 242 11.72 30.64 -28.10
N ALA A 243 11.13 31.68 -27.50
CA ALA A 243 11.21 32.99 -28.09
C ALA A 243 12.70 33.33 -28.12
N ILE A 244 13.38 33.00 -29.22
CA ILE A 244 14.68 33.57 -29.53
C ILE A 244 14.34 35.06 -29.51
N PRO A 245 14.89 35.85 -28.56
CA PRO A 245 14.71 37.28 -28.65
C PRO A 245 15.20 37.62 -30.05
N GLU A 246 14.28 38.04 -30.93
CA GLU A 246 14.66 38.60 -32.20
C GLU A 246 15.59 39.74 -31.81
N GLU A 247 16.89 39.53 -31.96
CA GLU A 247 17.86 40.59 -31.97
C GLU A 247 17.43 41.45 -33.15
N PHE A 248 16.52 42.40 -32.92
CA PHE A 248 16.10 43.36 -33.91
C PHE A 248 17.37 44.04 -34.39
N PRO A 249 17.87 43.79 -35.63
CA PRO A 249 19.20 44.21 -36.04
C PRO A 249 19.35 45.74 -36.24
N GLY A 250 18.41 46.55 -35.73
CA GLY A 250 18.33 47.98 -36.04
C GLY A 250 17.88 48.88 -34.89
N ILE A 251 17.57 48.35 -33.70
CA ILE A 251 17.34 49.21 -32.53
C ILE A 251 18.67 49.26 -31.78
N LEU A 252 19.40 50.35 -31.99
CA LEU A 252 20.60 50.70 -31.22
C LEU A 252 20.37 50.35 -29.76
N PRO A 253 21.29 49.62 -29.09
CA PRO A 253 21.12 49.30 -27.68
C PRO A 253 20.84 50.60 -26.94
N PRO A 254 19.80 50.69 -26.08
CA PRO A 254 19.67 51.85 -25.21
C PRO A 254 21.01 52.00 -24.52
N ARG A 255 21.66 53.15 -24.72
CA ARG A 255 22.97 53.46 -24.13
C ARG A 255 22.91 53.02 -22.68
N CYS A 256 23.63 51.95 -22.38
CA CYS A 256 23.84 51.51 -21.02
C CYS A 256 24.50 52.70 -20.33
N ILE A 257 23.71 53.49 -19.60
CA ILE A 257 24.26 54.44 -18.64
C ILE A 257 24.88 53.53 -17.59
N VAL A 258 26.18 53.29 -17.76
CA VAL A 258 27.02 52.66 -16.76
C VAL A 258 26.95 53.57 -15.54
N SER A 259 25.99 53.27 -14.66
CA SER A 259 26.02 53.76 -13.30
C SER A 259 27.20 53.06 -12.63
N MET A 260 28.34 53.75 -12.58
CA MET A 260 29.54 53.38 -11.84
C MET A 260 29.29 53.45 -10.32
N ALA A 261 28.25 52.79 -9.83
CA ALA A 261 28.12 52.50 -8.41
C ALA A 261 28.97 51.25 -8.14
N ALA A 262 30.13 51.47 -7.53
CA ALA A 262 31.06 50.43 -7.12
C ALA A 262 30.33 49.33 -6.34
N ALA A 263 30.34 48.11 -6.88
CA ALA A 263 29.91 46.93 -6.16
C ALA A 263 30.92 46.62 -5.03
N PRO A 264 30.48 46.39 -3.79
CA PRO A 264 31.37 45.89 -2.75
C PRO A 264 31.89 44.50 -3.17
N GLN A 265 33.20 44.31 -3.06
CA GLN A 265 33.86 43.03 -3.30
C GLN A 265 33.28 41.99 -2.33
N VAL A 266 32.47 41.07 -2.83
CA VAL A 266 32.08 39.87 -2.10
C VAL A 266 33.21 38.87 -2.28
N GLU A 267 34.00 38.77 -1.22
CA GLU A 267 35.05 37.78 -1.01
C GLU A 267 34.46 36.38 -1.20
N ARG A 268 35.06 35.61 -2.12
CA ARG A 268 34.68 34.21 -2.39
C ARG A 268 34.90 33.38 -1.13
N LEU A 269 33.83 33.03 -0.42
CA LEU A 269 33.86 31.92 0.52
C LEU A 269 34.09 30.62 -0.24
N GLY A 270 35.11 29.88 0.19
CA GLY A 270 35.60 28.65 -0.42
C GLY A 270 34.59 27.52 -0.45
N GLU A 271 34.93 26.55 -1.30
CA GLU A 271 34.27 25.26 -1.46
C GLU A 271 33.90 24.63 -0.11
N GLN A 272 32.61 24.52 0.14
CA GLN A 272 32.05 23.85 1.30
C GLN A 272 32.08 22.34 1.03
N PRO A 273 32.88 21.54 1.76
CA PRO A 273 32.94 20.10 1.56
C PRO A 273 31.58 19.46 1.89
N ALA A 274 31.27 18.39 1.16
CA ALA A 274 30.06 17.58 1.32
C ALA A 274 29.77 17.32 2.81
N ALA A 275 28.58 17.74 3.24
CA ALA A 275 28.11 17.61 4.61
C ALA A 275 28.17 16.15 5.04
N VAL A 276 29.20 15.81 5.83
CA VAL A 276 29.23 14.61 6.66
C VAL A 276 28.03 14.76 7.60
N ALA A 277 27.05 13.86 7.47
CA ALA A 277 25.90 13.81 8.35
C ALA A 277 26.40 13.89 9.80
N PRO A 278 25.87 14.80 10.64
CA PRO A 278 26.32 14.90 12.02
C PRO A 278 26.10 13.54 12.66
N ALA A 279 27.17 12.96 13.22
CA ALA A 279 27.05 11.86 14.14
C ALA A 279 26.10 12.34 15.23
N VAL A 280 24.88 11.80 15.22
CA VAL A 280 23.91 12.01 16.29
C VAL A 280 24.54 11.36 17.51
N GLU A 281 25.27 12.16 18.28
CA GLU A 281 25.75 11.82 19.59
C GLU A 281 24.51 11.50 20.41
N ALA A 282 24.29 10.20 20.62
CA ALA A 282 23.17 9.71 21.39
C ALA A 282 23.28 10.31 22.78
N LEU A 283 22.43 11.29 23.10
CA LEU A 283 22.22 11.74 24.47
C LEU A 283 21.88 10.50 25.28
N ALA A 284 22.85 9.98 26.03
CA ALA A 284 22.62 8.92 26.99
C ALA A 284 21.65 9.49 28.03
N PRO A 285 20.43 8.96 28.18
CA PRO A 285 19.52 9.45 29.19
C PRO A 285 20.14 9.19 30.57
N HIS A 286 20.19 10.23 31.40
CA HIS A 286 20.53 10.11 32.81
C HIS A 286 19.41 9.31 33.50
N ALA A 287 19.67 8.04 33.80
CA ALA A 287 18.74 7.17 34.50
C ALA A 287 18.51 7.68 35.93
N SER A 288 17.26 7.95 36.28
CA SER A 288 16.85 8.40 37.61
C SER A 288 16.12 7.24 38.29
N ALA A 289 16.83 6.45 39.10
CA ALA A 289 16.22 5.28 39.72
C ALA A 289 15.11 5.66 40.71
N VAL A 290 13.86 5.34 40.37
CA VAL A 290 12.70 5.45 41.26
C VAL A 290 12.54 4.13 41.99
N ARG A 291 12.52 4.16 43.32
CA ARG A 291 12.24 2.98 44.15
C ARG A 291 10.75 2.94 44.47
N VAL A 292 10.06 1.93 43.98
CA VAL A 292 8.76 1.50 44.51
C VAL A 292 9.05 0.50 45.63
N GLN A 293 8.32 0.58 46.73
CA GLN A 293 8.47 -0.36 47.84
C GLN A 293 7.07 -0.82 48.22
N ILE A 294 6.73 -2.06 47.86
CA ILE A 294 5.53 -2.74 48.33
C ILE A 294 5.83 -3.32 49.71
N ASN A 295 4.94 -3.06 50.68
CA ASN A 295 5.09 -3.49 52.07
C ASN A 295 4.38 -4.84 52.29
N SER A 296 5.07 -5.80 52.90
CA SER A 296 4.48 -7.09 53.28
C SER A 296 3.64 -6.99 54.56
N ALA A 297 2.46 -7.62 54.57
CA ALA A 297 1.66 -7.88 55.78
C ALA A 297 2.06 -9.23 56.45
N PRO A 298 1.63 -9.54 57.68
CA PRO A 298 2.33 -10.48 58.56
C PRO A 298 2.10 -11.96 58.25
N ALA A 299 3.17 -12.73 58.49
CA ALA A 299 3.38 -14.13 58.14
C ALA A 299 2.26 -15.12 58.51
N GLY A 300 1.71 -15.79 57.49
CA GLY A 300 1.04 -17.08 57.61
C GLY A 300 2.03 -18.22 57.38
N HIS A 301 2.10 -19.17 58.31
CA HIS A 301 2.98 -20.34 58.25
C HIS A 301 2.75 -21.19 57.00
N VAL A 302 3.77 -21.28 56.13
CA VAL A 302 3.83 -22.24 55.01
C VAL A 302 4.41 -23.56 55.52
N VAL A 303 3.65 -24.65 55.36
CA VAL A 303 4.09 -26.01 55.68
C VAL A 303 4.89 -26.57 54.50
N HIS A 304 6.17 -26.89 54.74
CA HIS A 304 7.06 -27.51 53.76
C HIS A 304 6.66 -28.95 53.40
N GLY A 305 6.40 -29.19 52.12
CA GLY A 305 6.41 -30.53 51.52
C GLY A 305 7.84 -31.07 51.44
N ARG A 306 8.06 -32.26 52.01
CA ARG A 306 9.35 -32.94 52.11
C ARG A 306 9.91 -33.35 50.74
N ARG A 307 11.23 -33.20 50.63
CA ARG A 307 12.13 -33.75 49.59
C ARG A 307 11.91 -35.25 49.35
N LEU A 308 11.83 -35.65 48.08
CA LEU A 308 12.02 -37.04 47.64
C LEU A 308 13.38 -37.18 46.94
N HIS A 309 14.13 -38.21 47.37
CA HIS A 309 15.50 -38.54 46.92
C HIS A 309 15.52 -39.19 45.50
N PRO A 310 16.69 -39.18 44.81
CA PRO A 310 16.77 -39.34 43.35
C PRO A 310 17.09 -40.76 42.81
N TRP A 311 16.49 -41.86 43.31
CA TRP A 311 16.94 -43.23 42.93
C TRP A 311 15.89 -44.16 42.32
N TRP A 312 14.90 -43.66 41.56
CA TRP A 312 13.96 -44.56 40.86
C TRP A 312 14.35 -44.74 39.38
N PRO A 313 14.60 -45.98 38.89
CA PRO A 313 14.85 -46.25 37.47
C PRO A 313 13.55 -46.47 36.67
N PRO A 314 13.62 -46.41 35.32
CA PRO A 314 12.54 -45.89 34.48
C PRO A 314 11.68 -47.00 33.86
N ILE A 315 10.38 -46.97 34.11
CA ILE A 315 9.38 -47.73 33.34
C ILE A 315 8.20 -46.80 33.10
N GLU A 316 8.15 -46.25 31.89
CA GLU A 316 6.95 -45.94 31.08
C GLU A 316 7.29 -44.99 29.93
N ARG A 317 8.19 -45.44 29.06
CA ARG A 317 8.21 -45.01 27.65
C ARG A 317 7.21 -45.90 26.92
N PHE A 318 5.91 -45.58 26.86
CA PHE A 318 4.96 -46.10 25.83
C PHE A 318 3.54 -45.47 25.90
N ALA A 319 3.42 -44.17 26.17
CA ALA A 319 2.17 -43.44 25.87
C ALA A 319 2.33 -42.72 24.52
N GLY A 320 1.70 -43.30 23.50
CA GLY A 320 1.89 -42.98 22.10
C GLY A 320 1.47 -41.57 21.69
N ARG A 321 2.15 -41.10 20.64
CA ARG A 321 1.77 -39.97 19.79
C ARG A 321 0.34 -40.17 19.26
N LEU A 322 -0.63 -39.51 19.89
CA LEU A 322 -1.89 -39.18 19.24
C LEU A 322 -1.64 -37.94 18.37
N VAL A 323 -1.32 -38.17 17.11
CA VAL A 323 -1.42 -37.16 16.05
C VAL A 323 -2.91 -36.84 15.90
N VAL A 324 -3.36 -35.80 16.57
CA VAL A 324 -4.68 -35.22 16.34
C VAL A 324 -4.69 -34.69 14.90
N LYS A 325 -5.34 -35.44 14.00
CA LYS A 325 -5.58 -35.00 12.62
C LYS A 325 -6.38 -33.68 12.66
N PRO A 326 -6.07 -32.68 11.81
CA PRO A 326 -6.72 -31.36 11.80
C PRO A 326 -8.15 -31.37 11.21
N LEU A 327 -8.86 -32.51 11.30
CA LEU A 327 -10.22 -32.64 10.80
C LEU A 327 -11.25 -31.73 11.50
N PRO A 328 -11.22 -31.48 12.83
CA PRO A 328 -12.24 -30.64 13.44
C PRO A 328 -12.12 -29.16 13.03
N SER A 329 -10.90 -28.67 12.78
CA SER A 329 -10.65 -27.28 12.37
C SER A 329 -11.14 -27.00 10.94
N LEU A 330 -10.93 -27.94 10.01
CA LEU A 330 -11.40 -27.81 8.63
C LEU A 330 -12.93 -27.84 8.52
N VAL A 331 -13.60 -28.66 9.35
CA VAL A 331 -15.06 -28.70 9.40
C VAL A 331 -15.63 -27.39 9.96
N ALA A 332 -15.02 -26.81 11.00
CA ALA A 332 -15.42 -25.51 11.53
C ALA A 332 -15.27 -24.37 10.51
N VAL A 333 -14.16 -24.34 9.75
CA VAL A 333 -13.94 -23.35 8.69
C VAL A 333 -14.92 -23.52 7.53
N ALA A 334 -15.25 -24.76 7.14
CA ALA A 334 -16.23 -25.02 6.09
C ALA A 334 -17.66 -24.58 6.49
N ILE A 335 -18.05 -24.82 7.74
CA ILE A 335 -19.35 -24.37 8.26
C ILE A 335 -19.42 -22.84 8.31
N ALA A 336 -18.36 -22.17 8.79
CA ALA A 336 -18.30 -20.71 8.82
C ALA A 336 -18.39 -20.10 7.40
N ALA A 337 -17.70 -20.69 6.42
CA ALA A 337 -17.78 -20.25 5.03
C ALA A 337 -19.19 -20.40 4.44
N LEU A 338 -19.90 -21.50 4.73
CA LEU A 338 -21.28 -21.71 4.28
C LEU A 338 -22.26 -20.69 4.87
N VAL A 339 -22.08 -20.32 6.15
CA VAL A 339 -22.92 -19.30 6.80
C VAL A 339 -22.70 -17.92 6.15
N VAL A 340 -21.46 -17.55 5.84
CA VAL A 340 -21.15 -16.28 5.16
C VAL A 340 -21.74 -16.24 3.75
N ILE A 341 -21.65 -17.33 3.00
CA ILE A 341 -22.24 -17.44 1.65
C ILE A 341 -23.77 -17.30 1.73
N ALA A 342 -24.43 -17.94 2.69
CA ALA A 342 -25.86 -17.84 2.88
C ALA A 342 -26.31 -16.40 3.21
N LEU A 343 -25.57 -15.71 4.08
CA LEU A 343 -25.85 -14.31 4.44
C LEU A 343 -25.65 -13.35 3.26
N LEU A 344 -24.61 -13.56 2.46
CA LEU A 344 -24.38 -12.75 1.24
C LEU A 344 -25.47 -12.98 0.19
N SER A 345 -25.93 -14.23 0.04
CA SER A 345 -27.01 -14.58 -0.88
C SER A 345 -28.32 -13.90 -0.51
N GLN A 346 -28.65 -13.84 0.79
CA GLN A 346 -29.83 -13.12 1.27
C GLN A 346 -29.72 -11.60 1.03
N ARG A 347 -28.53 -11.01 1.15
CA ARG A 347 -28.32 -9.59 0.88
C ARG A 347 -28.48 -9.24 -0.60
N MET A 348 -27.98 -10.08 -1.51
CA MET A 348 -28.11 -9.84 -2.95
C MET A 348 -29.55 -10.01 -3.44
N ALA A 349 -30.34 -10.89 -2.81
CA ALA A 349 -31.76 -11.03 -3.10
C ALA A 349 -32.63 -9.84 -2.64
N GLN A 350 -32.10 -8.96 -1.79
CA GLN A 350 -32.81 -7.81 -1.23
C GLN A 350 -32.44 -6.47 -1.88
N SER A 351 -31.64 -6.46 -2.94
CA SER A 351 -31.37 -5.20 -3.67
C SER A 351 -32.58 -4.86 -4.54
N PRO A 352 -33.34 -3.78 -4.26
CA PRO A 352 -34.41 -3.34 -5.15
C PRO A 352 -33.81 -2.94 -6.50
N GLY A 353 -34.42 -3.45 -7.58
CA GLY A 353 -34.05 -3.08 -8.94
C GLY A 353 -34.28 -1.59 -9.18
N PRO A 354 -33.52 -0.96 -10.10
CA PRO A 354 -33.66 0.45 -10.41
C PRO A 354 -35.00 0.69 -11.10
N ASP A 355 -35.80 1.60 -10.55
CA ASP A 355 -37.02 2.09 -11.18
C ASP A 355 -36.69 2.75 -12.54
N PRO A 356 -37.53 2.55 -13.56
CA PRO A 356 -37.37 3.19 -14.86
C PRO A 356 -37.77 4.66 -14.78
N ILE A 357 -36.86 5.54 -15.20
CA ILE A 357 -37.03 6.99 -15.33
C ILE A 357 -38.13 7.27 -16.37
N GLY A 358 -39.18 7.97 -15.94
CA GLY A 358 -40.18 8.61 -16.79
C GLY A 358 -39.84 10.07 -17.07
N ASP A 359 -40.14 10.49 -18.29
CA ASP A 359 -39.93 11.82 -18.88
C ASP A 359 -40.87 12.94 -18.35
N PHE A 360 -40.48 14.19 -18.71
CA PHE A 360 -41.22 15.48 -18.72
C PHE A 360 -41.42 16.20 -17.36
N ALA A 361 -41.28 17.52 -17.19
CA ALA A 361 -41.31 18.67 -18.12
C ALA A 361 -40.58 19.91 -17.57
N LEU A 362 -40.33 20.85 -18.48
CA LEU A 362 -39.93 22.26 -18.34
C LEU A 362 -40.77 23.07 -17.32
N LEU A 363 -40.14 24.04 -16.63
CA LEU A 363 -40.51 25.47 -16.59
C LEU A 363 -39.57 26.32 -15.70
N SER A 364 -39.01 27.37 -16.31
CA SER A 364 -38.73 28.74 -15.83
C SER A 364 -38.27 29.07 -14.38
N HIS A 365 -37.14 29.79 -14.32
CA HIS A 365 -36.60 30.76 -13.32
C HIS A 365 -37.60 31.81 -12.73
N PRO A 366 -37.22 32.76 -11.81
CA PRO A 366 -35.94 33.01 -11.09
C PRO A 366 -36.01 33.39 -9.58
N SER A 367 -34.82 33.49 -8.97
CA SER A 367 -34.33 34.49 -7.98
C SER A 367 -34.79 34.56 -6.51
N ALA A 368 -33.76 34.86 -5.70
CA ALA A 368 -33.71 35.62 -4.44
C ALA A 368 -33.65 34.85 -3.10
N SER A 369 -32.43 34.83 -2.54
CA SER A 369 -32.04 35.11 -1.15
C SER A 369 -33.04 34.89 -0.01
N HIS A 370 -32.68 34.05 0.96
CA HIS A 370 -32.46 34.50 2.35
C HIS A 370 -31.80 33.44 3.22
N THR A 371 -30.89 33.92 4.05
CA THR A 371 -30.29 33.34 5.25
C THR A 371 -31.35 32.95 6.30
N ALA A 372 -31.23 31.78 6.94
CA ALA A 372 -31.29 31.64 8.41
C ALA A 372 -31.24 30.17 8.92
N ARG A 373 -30.40 30.02 9.95
CA ARG A 373 -30.32 29.01 11.03
C ARG A 373 -31.62 28.30 11.45
N GLY A 374 -31.47 27.04 11.88
CA GLY A 374 -32.30 26.40 12.92
C GLY A 374 -32.42 24.88 12.79
N ARG A 375 -31.56 24.08 13.46
CA ARG A 375 -31.89 23.17 14.59
C ARG A 375 -33.08 22.18 14.39
N ILE A 376 -32.73 20.89 14.16
CA ILE A 376 -33.06 19.64 14.90
C ILE A 376 -34.50 19.54 15.50
N PRO A 377 -35.29 18.43 15.32
CA PRO A 377 -34.92 17.05 15.69
C PRO A 377 -35.42 15.86 14.86
N SER A 378 -34.76 14.74 15.17
CA SER A 378 -35.11 13.32 15.13
C SER A 378 -36.59 12.97 15.40
N ILE A 379 -37.12 11.99 14.64
CA ILE A 379 -38.23 11.12 15.07
C ILE A 379 -37.95 9.67 14.66
N SER A 380 -38.05 8.81 15.66
CA SER A 380 -38.00 7.35 15.63
C SER A 380 -39.27 6.72 15.04
N ALA A 381 -39.08 5.52 14.48
CA ALA A 381 -39.93 4.32 14.57
C ALA A 381 -41.47 4.46 14.53
N LEU A 382 -42.13 3.73 13.62
CA LEU A 382 -43.05 2.66 14.03
C LEU A 382 -43.48 1.72 12.88
N HIS A 383 -43.63 0.46 13.27
CA HIS A 383 -44.40 -0.65 12.70
C HIS A 383 -45.53 -0.34 11.69
N ARG A 384 -45.64 -1.20 10.66
CA ARG A 384 -46.79 -2.13 10.52
C ARG A 384 -46.54 -3.25 9.51
N ARG A 385 -47.02 -4.44 9.90
CA ARG A 385 -47.10 -5.72 9.18
C ARG A 385 -48.55 -5.86 8.62
N PRO A 386 -48.96 -6.98 7.99
CA PRO A 386 -49.09 -7.12 6.54
C PRO A 386 -50.54 -7.39 6.05
N SER A 387 -50.71 -7.48 4.73
CA SER A 387 -51.83 -8.12 4.01
C SER A 387 -51.40 -8.26 2.55
N ALA A 388 -51.90 -9.15 1.70
CA ALA A 388 -52.59 -10.43 1.77
C ALA A 388 -52.57 -10.93 0.30
N ALA A 389 -52.48 -12.25 0.13
CA ALA A 389 -52.93 -13.08 -1.00
C ALA A 389 -53.19 -12.42 -2.38
N ARG A 390 -52.56 -12.94 -3.43
CA ARG A 390 -53.31 -13.36 -4.63
C ARG A 390 -52.56 -14.35 -5.51
N THR A 391 -53.26 -15.44 -5.78
CA THR A 391 -53.06 -16.54 -6.73
C THR A 391 -53.47 -16.14 -8.15
N HIS A 392 -52.76 -16.66 -9.16
CA HIS A 392 -53.22 -17.17 -10.47
C HIS A 392 -51.98 -17.68 -11.22
N ASP A 393 -51.84 -18.99 -11.52
CA ASP A 393 -52.34 -19.70 -12.73
C ASP A 393 -52.06 -18.92 -14.03
N GLY A 394 -51.49 -19.45 -15.11
CA GLY A 394 -51.18 -20.81 -15.57
C GLY A 394 -51.03 -20.78 -17.11
N GLY A 395 -50.45 -21.82 -17.72
CA GLY A 395 -50.47 -22.11 -19.17
C GLY A 395 -49.15 -21.83 -19.91
N GLU A 396 -48.33 -22.81 -20.32
CA GLU A 396 -48.49 -23.78 -21.44
C GLU A 396 -48.85 -23.12 -22.78
N ALA A 397 -48.30 -23.45 -23.96
CA ALA A 397 -47.25 -24.37 -24.41
C ALA A 397 -47.05 -24.14 -25.93
N ALA A 398 -45.85 -24.43 -26.45
CA ALA A 398 -45.51 -24.96 -27.79
C ALA A 398 -46.02 -24.20 -29.07
N ALA A 399 -45.49 -24.32 -30.28
CA ALA A 399 -44.54 -25.22 -30.93
C ALA A 399 -44.03 -24.58 -32.24
N VAL A 400 -42.78 -24.91 -32.61
CA VAL A 400 -42.32 -25.44 -33.92
C VAL A 400 -42.77 -24.79 -35.24
N GLY A 401 -41.79 -24.39 -36.06
CA GLY A 401 -41.97 -24.24 -37.51
C GLY A 401 -40.75 -23.68 -38.28
N LEU A 402 -39.92 -24.56 -38.83
CA LEU A 402 -38.96 -24.34 -39.93
C LEU A 402 -39.23 -25.48 -40.95
N PRO A 403 -38.64 -25.52 -42.18
CA PRO A 403 -38.06 -24.47 -43.05
C PRO A 403 -38.58 -24.57 -44.51
N HIS A 404 -38.24 -23.62 -45.40
CA HIS A 404 -38.16 -23.89 -46.85
C HIS A 404 -37.25 -22.89 -47.61
N LEU A 405 -36.28 -23.46 -48.34
CA LEU A 405 -35.60 -22.98 -49.58
C LEU A 405 -36.03 -23.97 -50.69
N PRO A 406 -35.83 -23.77 -52.03
CA PRO A 406 -34.78 -22.96 -52.70
C PRO A 406 -35.16 -22.20 -54.03
N SER A 407 -34.25 -21.28 -54.46
CA SER A 407 -33.72 -20.85 -55.81
C SER A 407 -34.60 -20.84 -57.10
N PRO A 408 -34.16 -20.40 -58.34
CA PRO A 408 -32.89 -19.80 -58.85
C PRO A 408 -33.01 -18.68 -59.95
N HIS A 409 -31.84 -18.24 -60.47
CA HIS A 409 -31.55 -17.56 -61.78
C HIS A 409 -31.88 -16.05 -61.91
N GLN A 410 -31.18 -15.17 -62.63
CA GLN A 410 -30.24 -15.29 -63.76
C GLN A 410 -29.42 -13.99 -63.99
N TYR A 411 -28.46 -14.10 -64.90
CA TYR A 411 -27.38 -13.20 -65.33
C TYR A 411 -27.76 -11.84 -65.92
N TYR A 412 -26.89 -10.83 -65.72
CA TYR A 412 -26.51 -9.88 -66.78
C TYR A 412 -25.02 -9.53 -66.69
N ALA A 413 -24.34 -9.63 -67.83
CA ALA A 413 -23.00 -9.14 -68.08
C ALA A 413 -23.08 -7.70 -68.60
N VAL A 414 -22.28 -6.78 -68.04
CA VAL A 414 -22.06 -5.45 -68.61
C VAL A 414 -20.58 -5.09 -68.50
N ALA A 415 -20.09 -4.49 -69.58
CA ALA A 415 -18.71 -4.31 -69.99
C ALA A 415 -17.83 -3.45 -69.06
N THR A 416 -16.55 -3.81 -69.09
CA THR A 416 -15.38 -3.18 -68.47
C THR A 416 -15.07 -1.81 -69.09
N PRO A 417 -14.75 -0.79 -68.29
CA PRO A 417 -13.80 0.24 -68.69
C PRO A 417 -12.45 0.00 -67.99
N GLN A 418 -11.40 -0.17 -68.80
CA GLN A 418 -10.00 -0.05 -68.38
C GLN A 418 -9.82 1.29 -67.66
N ARG A 419 -9.57 1.25 -66.35
CA ARG A 419 -9.16 2.41 -65.57
C ARG A 419 -7.74 2.16 -65.07
N SER A 420 -6.86 3.08 -65.47
CA SER A 420 -5.43 3.14 -65.19
C SER A 420 -5.08 2.65 -63.79
N ALA A 421 -4.04 1.80 -63.73
CA ALA A 421 -3.42 1.35 -62.51
C ALA A 421 -2.83 2.55 -61.76
N ALA A 422 -3.65 3.20 -60.93
CA ALA A 422 -3.18 4.07 -59.87
C ALA A 422 -2.42 3.18 -58.90
N GLN A 423 -1.10 3.33 -58.92
CA GLN A 423 -0.15 2.79 -57.97
C GLN A 423 -0.66 3.16 -56.57
N ARG A 424 -1.31 2.20 -55.89
CA ARG A 424 -1.79 2.43 -54.52
C ARG A 424 -0.57 2.79 -53.67
N PRO A 425 -0.65 3.81 -52.81
CA PRO A 425 0.44 4.13 -51.91
C PRO A 425 0.77 2.86 -51.14
N ARG A 426 2.00 2.36 -51.33
CA ARG A 426 2.61 1.44 -50.39
C ARG A 426 2.59 2.19 -49.06
N LEU A 427 1.62 1.86 -48.21
CA LEU A 427 1.70 2.13 -46.79
C LEU A 427 2.98 1.44 -46.32
N VAL A 428 4.07 2.20 -46.31
CA VAL A 428 5.23 1.87 -45.50
C VAL A 428 4.70 1.93 -44.08
N ALA A 429 4.27 0.78 -43.58
CA ALA A 429 3.88 0.61 -42.21
C ALA A 429 5.10 1.03 -41.37
N SER A 430 4.99 2.16 -40.67
CA SER A 430 5.82 2.44 -39.50
C SER A 430 5.86 1.14 -38.69
N SER A 431 7.06 0.58 -38.47
CA SER A 431 7.26 -0.72 -37.85
C SER A 431 6.62 -0.76 -36.46
N GLY A 432 5.33 -1.07 -36.39
CA GLY A 432 4.67 -1.40 -35.14
C GLY A 432 5.27 -2.71 -34.66
N ASP A 433 5.62 -2.77 -33.38
CA ASP A 433 6.08 -4.00 -32.78
C ASP A 433 5.07 -5.13 -33.05
N ALA A 434 5.57 -6.26 -33.54
CA ALA A 434 4.79 -7.46 -33.76
C ALA A 434 5.18 -8.51 -32.72
N TRP A 435 4.19 -9.20 -32.16
CA TRP A 435 4.39 -10.34 -31.28
C TRP A 435 3.78 -11.59 -31.88
N ARG A 436 4.57 -12.66 -32.05
CA ARG A 436 4.11 -13.93 -32.62
C ARG A 436 4.10 -15.01 -31.56
N GLY A 437 3.06 -15.84 -31.55
CA GLY A 437 3.01 -16.96 -30.62
C GLY A 437 1.65 -17.65 -30.57
N TRP A 438 1.45 -18.43 -29.52
CA TRP A 438 0.25 -19.21 -29.29
C TRP A 438 -0.67 -18.53 -28.29
N ILE A 439 -1.95 -18.42 -28.62
CA ILE A 439 -2.93 -17.88 -27.68
C ILE A 439 -3.05 -18.82 -26.47
N THR A 440 -2.83 -18.28 -25.29
CA THR A 440 -3.00 -18.98 -24.00
C THR A 440 -4.31 -18.59 -23.30
N HIS A 441 -4.83 -17.41 -23.61
CA HIS A 441 -6.08 -16.90 -23.05
C HIS A 441 -6.71 -15.86 -23.98
N VAL A 442 -8.03 -15.90 -24.14
CA VAL A 442 -8.84 -14.88 -24.85
C VAL A 442 -10.00 -14.47 -23.96
N SER A 443 -10.23 -13.17 -23.83
CA SER A 443 -11.45 -12.59 -23.30
C SER A 443 -11.90 -11.41 -24.18
N ALA A 444 -13.05 -10.81 -23.86
CA ALA A 444 -13.56 -9.64 -24.57
C ALA A 444 -12.62 -8.40 -24.51
N THR A 445 -11.76 -8.32 -23.50
CA THR A 445 -10.90 -7.16 -23.23
C THR A 445 -9.41 -7.49 -23.28
N ASN A 446 -9.03 -8.76 -23.44
CA ASN A 446 -7.63 -9.18 -23.35
C ASN A 446 -7.32 -10.44 -24.17
N VAL A 447 -6.14 -10.47 -24.78
CA VAL A 447 -5.55 -11.69 -25.35
C VAL A 447 -4.15 -11.89 -24.78
N LYS A 448 -3.84 -13.11 -24.33
CA LYS A 448 -2.49 -13.50 -23.87
C LYS A 448 -1.85 -14.45 -24.87
N VAL A 449 -0.63 -14.13 -25.29
CA VAL A 449 0.11 -14.88 -26.31
C VAL A 449 1.46 -15.31 -25.76
N TYR A 450 1.76 -16.60 -25.87
CA TYR A 450 3.04 -17.19 -25.50
C TYR A 450 3.93 -17.34 -26.73
N ASP A 451 5.11 -16.72 -26.71
CA ASP A 451 6.13 -16.89 -27.74
C ASP A 451 7.15 -17.96 -27.28
N PRO A 452 7.19 -19.15 -27.92
CA PRO A 452 8.12 -20.20 -27.54
C PRO A 452 9.59 -19.85 -27.79
N SER A 453 9.88 -18.94 -28.74
CA SER A 453 11.25 -18.52 -29.03
C SER A 453 11.85 -17.67 -27.91
N GLN A 454 11.02 -16.84 -27.28
CA GLN A 454 11.40 -15.97 -26.17
C GLN A 454 11.07 -16.56 -24.80
N ARG A 455 10.37 -17.72 -24.75
CA ARG A 455 9.85 -18.34 -23.53
C ARG A 455 9.08 -17.35 -22.64
N ALA A 456 8.29 -16.47 -23.27
CA ALA A 456 7.63 -15.37 -22.59
C ALA A 456 6.15 -15.23 -22.97
N TRP A 457 5.34 -14.77 -22.02
CA TRP A 457 3.95 -14.40 -22.24
C TRP A 457 3.81 -12.89 -22.38
N ARG A 458 2.95 -12.45 -23.31
CA ARG A 458 2.51 -11.05 -23.38
C ARG A 458 1.00 -10.96 -23.39
N SER A 459 0.49 -9.98 -22.66
CA SER A 459 -0.93 -9.63 -22.61
C SER A 459 -1.17 -8.39 -23.45
N PHE A 460 -2.21 -8.41 -24.28
CA PHE A 460 -2.62 -7.31 -25.13
C PHE A 460 -4.07 -6.93 -24.82
N MET A 461 -4.29 -5.65 -24.55
CA MET A 461 -5.60 -5.08 -24.29
C MET A 461 -6.38 -4.92 -25.60
N LEU A 462 -7.64 -5.37 -25.57
CA LEU A 462 -8.62 -5.16 -26.62
C LEU A 462 -9.55 -4.05 -26.14
N LEU A 463 -9.58 -2.92 -26.86
CA LEU A 463 -10.51 -1.84 -26.55
C LEU A 463 -11.94 -2.20 -26.97
N PRO A 464 -12.97 -1.58 -26.36
CA PRO A 464 -14.35 -1.71 -26.84
C PRO A 464 -14.45 -1.44 -28.34
N GLY A 465 -15.11 -2.35 -29.07
CA GLY A 465 -15.25 -2.25 -30.53
C GLY A 465 -14.05 -2.78 -31.33
N PHE A 466 -13.09 -3.47 -30.72
CA PHE A 466 -12.00 -4.11 -31.45
C PHE A 466 -12.53 -5.16 -32.45
N ARG A 467 -12.31 -4.93 -33.76
CA ARG A 467 -12.76 -5.81 -34.85
C ARG A 467 -11.63 -6.25 -35.79
N SER A 468 -10.40 -5.83 -35.55
CA SER A 468 -9.25 -6.05 -36.43
C SER A 468 -8.62 -7.43 -36.23
N VAL A 469 -9.40 -8.49 -36.44
CA VAL A 469 -8.90 -9.87 -36.45
C VAL A 469 -8.99 -10.39 -37.88
N TYR A 470 -7.90 -10.95 -38.41
CA TYR A 470 -7.83 -11.42 -39.80
C TYR A 470 -7.27 -12.84 -39.87
N ALA A 471 -7.85 -13.71 -40.70
CA ALA A 471 -7.20 -14.97 -41.07
C ALA A 471 -6.07 -14.68 -42.06
N ALA A 472 -4.88 -15.28 -41.92
CA ALA A 472 -3.73 -14.88 -42.73
C ALA A 472 -3.84 -15.23 -44.23
N ARG A 473 -4.59 -16.28 -44.61
CA ARG A 473 -4.68 -16.77 -46.00
C ARG A 473 -6.04 -17.43 -46.33
N PRO A 474 -6.87 -16.83 -47.21
CA PRO A 474 -6.81 -15.44 -47.69
C PRO A 474 -7.05 -14.46 -46.54
N ARG A 475 -6.54 -13.21 -46.65
CA ARG A 475 -6.73 -12.17 -45.64
C ARG A 475 -8.20 -11.77 -45.56
N ARG A 476 -8.93 -12.38 -44.64
CA ARG A 476 -10.36 -12.14 -44.38
C ARG A 476 -10.56 -11.75 -42.94
N GLN A 477 -11.35 -10.72 -42.71
CA GLN A 477 -11.75 -10.32 -41.36
C GLN A 477 -12.60 -11.44 -40.73
N VAL A 478 -12.23 -11.86 -39.53
CA VAL A 478 -12.92 -12.89 -38.73
C VAL A 478 -13.44 -12.29 -37.44
N ALA A 479 -14.40 -12.95 -36.80
CA ALA A 479 -14.95 -12.46 -35.55
C ALA A 479 -13.93 -12.65 -34.41
N LEU A 480 -13.96 -11.79 -33.39
CA LEU A 480 -13.12 -11.99 -32.20
C LEU A 480 -13.43 -13.33 -31.51
N SER A 481 -14.68 -13.78 -31.63
CA SER A 481 -15.16 -15.08 -31.19
C SER A 481 -14.57 -16.25 -31.98
N ASP A 482 -13.73 -16.03 -32.99
CA ASP A 482 -13.01 -17.10 -33.70
C ASP A 482 -11.60 -17.31 -33.12
N LEU A 483 -11.12 -16.41 -32.25
CA LEU A 483 -9.90 -16.63 -31.49
C LEU A 483 -10.13 -17.74 -30.46
N ARG A 484 -9.25 -18.73 -30.47
CA ARG A 484 -9.27 -19.89 -29.55
C ARG A 484 -7.92 -20.02 -28.87
N THR A 485 -7.92 -20.49 -27.63
CA THR A 485 -6.70 -20.96 -26.98
C THR A 485 -6.06 -22.05 -27.84
N GLY A 486 -4.75 -21.95 -28.06
CA GLY A 486 -3.98 -22.84 -28.93
C GLY A 486 -3.87 -22.39 -30.39
N ALA A 487 -4.55 -21.33 -30.83
CA ALA A 487 -4.34 -20.77 -32.16
C ALA A 487 -3.00 -20.01 -32.25
N ALA A 488 -2.33 -20.11 -33.40
CA ALA A 488 -1.12 -19.36 -33.69
C ALA A 488 -1.49 -17.97 -34.24
N VAL A 489 -0.95 -16.91 -33.65
CA VAL A 489 -1.27 -15.53 -34.02
C VAL A 489 -0.03 -14.64 -34.14
N GLN A 490 -0.18 -13.57 -34.91
CA GLN A 490 0.68 -12.39 -34.90
C GLN A 490 -0.15 -11.20 -34.42
N VAL A 491 0.24 -10.59 -33.31
CA VAL A 491 -0.40 -9.38 -32.76
C VAL A 491 0.45 -8.17 -33.11
N LEU A 492 -0.11 -7.27 -33.90
CA LEU A 492 0.42 -5.93 -34.11
C LEU A 492 -0.09 -5.04 -32.99
N TYR A 493 0.79 -4.37 -32.25
CA TYR A 493 0.40 -3.62 -31.07
C TYR A 493 1.02 -2.22 -31.00
N SER A 494 0.48 -1.39 -30.12
CA SER A 494 1.06 -0.10 -29.71
C SER A 494 0.99 0.04 -28.20
N TYR A 495 1.71 1.00 -27.63
CA TYR A 495 1.62 1.31 -26.21
C TYR A 495 0.63 2.45 -25.98
N ILE A 496 -0.26 2.30 -25.00
CA ILE A 496 -1.11 3.36 -24.50
C ILE A 496 -1.10 3.31 -22.97
N PHE A 497 -0.69 4.39 -22.32
CA PHE A 497 -0.51 4.46 -20.87
C PHE A 497 0.35 3.33 -20.27
N GLY A 498 1.38 2.87 -21.00
CA GLY A 498 2.24 1.75 -20.59
C GLY A 498 1.65 0.35 -20.79
N MET A 499 0.39 0.26 -21.25
CA MET A 499 -0.28 -0.98 -21.57
C MET A 499 -0.16 -1.29 -23.07
N ARG A 500 0.01 -2.57 -23.43
CA ARG A 500 0.07 -3.01 -24.82
C ARG A 500 -1.35 -3.11 -25.36
N ARG A 501 -1.71 -2.24 -26.30
CA ARG A 501 -2.98 -2.25 -27.01
C ARG A 501 -2.83 -3.02 -28.31
N ALA A 502 -3.66 -4.03 -28.54
CA ALA A 502 -3.73 -4.68 -29.85
C ALA A 502 -4.29 -3.69 -30.89
N ARG A 503 -3.60 -3.56 -32.02
CA ARG A 503 -4.09 -2.83 -33.20
C ARG A 503 -4.72 -3.80 -34.20
N GLU A 504 -4.11 -4.96 -34.35
CA GLU A 504 -4.51 -6.00 -35.29
C GLU A 504 -4.02 -7.37 -34.82
N ILE A 505 -4.80 -8.41 -35.06
CA ILE A 505 -4.46 -9.80 -34.76
C ILE A 505 -4.61 -10.62 -36.05
N ASP A 506 -3.50 -11.11 -36.58
CA ASP A 506 -3.48 -12.04 -37.71
C ASP A 506 -3.45 -13.48 -37.19
N LEU A 507 -4.47 -14.26 -37.52
CA LEU A 507 -4.57 -15.68 -37.22
C LEU A 507 -3.81 -16.49 -38.27
N LEU A 508 -2.67 -17.05 -37.86
CA LEU A 508 -1.73 -17.76 -38.71
C LEU A 508 -2.16 -19.21 -38.94
N SER A 509 -2.72 -19.84 -37.91
CA SER A 509 -3.26 -21.21 -37.95
C SER A 509 -4.23 -21.46 -36.80
N THR A 510 -5.35 -22.15 -37.08
CA THR A 510 -6.21 -22.77 -36.07
C THR A 510 -5.73 -24.19 -35.83
N ARG A 511 -5.52 -24.56 -34.57
CA ARG A 511 -5.17 -25.93 -34.20
C ARG A 511 -6.40 -26.83 -34.17
#